data_AF-A0A8T0W9I6-F1
#
_entry.id   AF-A0A8T0W9I6-F1
#
_cell.length_a   1.000
_cell.length_b   1.000
_cell.length_c   1.000
_cell.angle_alpha   90.00
_cell.angle_beta   90.00
_cell.angle_gamma   90.00
#
_symmetry.space_group_name_H-M   'P 1'
#
loop_
_entity.id
_entity.type
_entity.pdbx_description
1 polymer ?
#
loop_
_entity_poly.entity_id
_entity_poly.type
_entity_poly.pdbx_seq_one_letter_code
_entity_poly.pdbx_strand_id
1 'polypeptide(L)'
;MAAGGRPWRVIPRPVLETVLHNHALRPRVPQPLLLHGPRGVGKSTLLLDRLLPRWSETPHATAFVDFLRPTPASPAAVPWSLLHPADLAPPTLPDLRRRLESALEGLARAAVLRGAVGSKDVLAALSRSNGLSTALSRLAGGPAARSSAGSVPARRSSATSVPALWSRAVLAAVRRDDATFRIGDGEATNCSMEERAYMQEALAALRVAKEALGMQEGWRKDAIREMNRTGRFSRSLANSATDWPCLLLDVLSGAAEEEFFQPKLVLNNVDVLRKATCEDETMVPAAMYHDSFIWRVIALGANEQCLPVILSTSDGYYSSQAFVDFGFPNIFISRETFGWTPQEAKLHMVSEFFSEQEWKVVDEVLGPNPRQLSEIYMLKQKVNSPEVFHDRNIEEVIDMYLAHLQVSVVNPAMEAALQMLQKFAADVHEGKVQENRLSFGAPWRHPPRDDNPDLSYKWAKIQLMDFVQSFVNTEFGVNYLADDSLEILDDPAAVAMMEVGLLYQQRDPSFMRPVTRGIQRCLARWLAQQRLQLNIQETIAFFWQRLIRGRSYRHLMKEVGYK
;
A
#
# COMPACT_ATOMS: atom_id res chain seq x y z
N MET A 1 12.76 13.10 -15.89
CA MET A 1 13.80 13.64 -16.77
C MET A 1 14.81 14.39 -15.92
N ALA A 2 16.08 14.01 -16.03
CA ALA A 2 17.19 14.72 -15.44
C ALA A 2 17.44 16.00 -16.25
N ALA A 3 17.15 17.16 -15.67
CA ALA A 3 17.66 18.44 -16.15
C ALA A 3 18.54 18.97 -15.02
N GLY A 4 19.86 18.94 -15.21
CA GLY A 4 20.82 19.46 -14.24
C GLY A 4 21.77 18.46 -13.56
N GLY A 5 22.23 17.40 -14.24
CA GLY A 5 23.55 16.75 -14.04
C GLY A 5 23.98 16.18 -12.68
N ARG A 6 23.26 16.40 -11.57
CA ARG A 6 23.51 15.75 -10.27
C ARG A 6 22.23 15.06 -9.80
N PRO A 7 22.26 13.75 -9.51
CA PRO A 7 21.15 13.10 -8.84
C PRO A 7 20.90 13.81 -7.50
N TRP A 8 19.62 13.96 -7.13
CA TRP A 8 19.24 14.49 -5.83
C TRP A 8 20.01 13.75 -4.73
N ARG A 9 20.61 14.51 -3.81
CA ARG A 9 21.30 13.91 -2.66
C ARG A 9 20.26 13.11 -1.86
N VAL A 10 20.51 11.82 -1.67
CA VAL A 10 19.70 11.00 -0.76
C VAL A 10 20.06 11.41 0.66
N ILE A 11 19.15 12.13 1.30
CA ILE A 11 19.42 12.72 2.61
C ILE A 11 19.22 11.65 3.71
N PRO A 12 20.20 11.50 4.63
CA PRO A 12 20.13 10.53 5.72
C PRO A 12 18.89 10.68 6.62
N ARG A 13 18.43 9.54 7.13
CA ARG A 13 17.47 9.43 8.24
C ARG A 13 18.01 8.45 9.28
N PRO A 14 19.04 8.83 10.07
CA PRO A 14 19.82 7.89 10.89
C PRO A 14 18.97 7.00 11.80
N VAL A 15 18.01 7.57 12.54
CA VAL A 15 17.15 6.80 13.45
C VAL A 15 16.32 5.75 12.69
N LEU A 16 15.71 6.16 11.58
CA LEU A 16 14.86 5.28 10.78
C LEU A 16 15.68 4.21 10.06
N GLU A 17 16.84 4.60 9.52
CA GLU A 17 17.82 3.69 8.94
C GLU A 17 18.29 2.65 9.93
N THR A 18 18.61 3.04 11.16
CA THR A 18 19.03 2.10 12.21
C THR A 18 17.93 1.09 12.52
N VAL A 19 16.67 1.52 12.66
CA VAL A 19 15.56 0.59 12.93
C VAL A 19 15.34 -0.37 11.74
N LEU A 20 15.32 0.15 10.52
CA LEU A 20 15.17 -0.66 9.31
C LEU A 20 16.34 -1.64 9.15
N HIS A 21 17.57 -1.19 9.41
CA HIS A 21 18.76 -2.03 9.32
C HIS A 21 18.74 -3.14 10.37
N ASN A 22 18.46 -2.81 11.63
CA ASN A 22 18.37 -3.80 12.72
C ASN A 22 17.28 -4.85 12.46
N HIS A 23 16.16 -4.44 11.85
CA HIS A 23 15.12 -5.37 11.46
C HIS A 23 15.55 -6.26 10.29
N ALA A 24 16.17 -5.67 9.27
CA ALA A 24 16.61 -6.35 8.06
C ALA A 24 17.80 -7.31 8.28
N LEU A 25 18.67 -7.03 9.26
CA LEU A 25 19.83 -7.88 9.54
C LEU A 25 19.47 -9.24 10.16
N ARG A 26 18.28 -9.37 10.76
CA ARG A 26 17.85 -10.66 11.34
C ARG A 26 17.38 -11.59 10.22
N PRO A 27 17.79 -12.87 10.18
CA PRO A 27 17.27 -13.83 9.21
C PRO A 27 15.78 -14.07 9.38
N ARG A 28 15.31 -14.07 10.64
CA ARG A 28 13.91 -14.27 11.01
C ARG A 28 13.48 -13.28 12.09
N VAL A 29 12.23 -12.89 12.03
CA VAL A 29 11.59 -11.90 12.90
C VAL A 29 10.19 -12.34 13.29
N PRO A 30 9.73 -11.99 14.51
CA PRO A 30 8.39 -12.35 14.96
C PRO A 30 7.29 -11.45 14.41
N GLN A 31 7.63 -10.25 13.93
CA GLN A 31 6.69 -9.18 13.59
C GLN A 31 7.12 -8.47 12.32
N PRO A 32 6.20 -8.12 11.41
CA PRO A 32 6.48 -7.20 10.32
C PRO A 32 6.81 -5.79 10.83
N LEU A 33 7.60 -5.05 10.07
CA LEU A 33 7.88 -3.64 10.31
C LEU A 33 7.00 -2.78 9.40
N LEU A 34 6.24 -1.88 10.00
CA LEU A 34 5.41 -0.91 9.30
C LEU A 34 6.08 0.47 9.29
N LEU A 35 6.42 0.95 8.09
CA LEU A 35 6.91 2.29 7.83
C LEU A 35 5.78 3.14 7.23
N HIS A 36 5.20 4.02 8.04
CA HIS A 36 4.11 4.90 7.62
C HIS A 36 4.47 6.38 7.77
N GLY A 37 3.66 7.25 7.18
CA GLY A 37 3.84 8.69 7.24
C GLY A 37 3.16 9.37 6.05
N PRO A 38 3.02 10.70 6.04
CA PRO A 38 2.44 11.42 4.91
C PRO A 38 3.16 11.13 3.58
N ARG A 39 2.47 11.36 2.46
CA ARG A 39 3.09 11.27 1.13
C ARG A 39 4.21 12.31 1.00
N GLY A 40 5.28 11.98 0.27
CA GLY A 40 6.39 12.91 -0.02
C GLY A 40 7.47 13.02 1.06
N VAL A 41 7.36 12.29 2.19
CA VAL A 41 8.34 12.31 3.28
C VAL A 41 9.60 11.45 3.02
N GLY A 42 9.80 10.95 1.79
CA GLY A 42 11.04 10.26 1.39
C GLY A 42 11.17 8.78 1.80
N LYS A 43 10.06 8.09 2.15
CA LYS A 43 10.08 6.65 2.49
C LYS A 43 10.62 5.79 1.34
N SER A 44 10.04 5.95 0.14
CA SER A 44 10.43 5.17 -1.03
C SER A 44 11.87 5.43 -1.44
N THR A 45 12.31 6.69 -1.42
CA THR A 45 13.71 7.08 -1.69
C THR A 45 14.67 6.46 -0.69
N LEU A 46 14.32 6.46 0.60
CA LEU A 46 15.12 5.78 1.63
C LEU A 46 15.26 4.28 1.33
N LEU A 47 14.15 3.61 1.01
CA LEU A 47 14.17 2.17 0.71
C LEU A 47 14.96 1.89 -0.57
N LEU A 48 14.62 2.54 -1.68
CA LEU A 48 15.16 2.26 -3.02
C LEU A 48 16.60 2.72 -3.21
N ASP A 49 16.90 3.97 -2.87
CA ASP A 49 18.16 4.60 -3.26
C ASP A 49 19.25 4.47 -2.19
N ARG A 50 18.89 4.00 -0.98
CA ARG A 50 19.83 3.90 0.15
C ARG A 50 19.96 2.51 0.75
N LEU A 51 18.85 1.80 0.97
CA LEU A 51 18.85 0.53 1.70
C LEU A 51 18.88 -0.68 0.77
N LEU A 52 18.06 -0.66 -0.28
CA LEU A 52 17.90 -1.78 -1.22
C LEU A 52 19.20 -2.22 -1.91
N PRO A 53 20.12 -1.32 -2.34
CA PRO A 53 21.39 -1.74 -2.93
C PRO A 53 22.16 -2.68 -1.99
N ARG A 54 22.28 -2.30 -0.72
CA ARG A 54 22.96 -3.10 0.31
C ARG A 54 22.20 -4.38 0.65
N TRP A 55 20.87 -4.37 0.60
CA TRP A 55 20.06 -5.57 0.86
C TRP A 55 19.97 -6.53 -0.34
N SER A 56 20.53 -6.15 -1.49
CA SER A 56 20.61 -6.99 -2.68
C SER A 56 21.97 -7.66 -2.83
N GLU A 57 22.95 -7.29 -1.99
CA GLU A 57 24.28 -7.89 -1.94
C GLU A 57 24.29 -9.15 -1.06
N THR A 58 25.12 -10.14 -1.41
CA THR A 58 25.29 -11.37 -0.63
C THR A 58 25.81 -11.07 0.78
N PRO A 59 25.29 -11.73 1.84
CA PRO A 59 24.39 -12.90 1.83
C PRO A 59 22.89 -12.55 1.73
N HIS A 60 22.53 -11.27 1.67
CA HIS A 60 21.15 -10.84 1.58
C HIS A 60 20.53 -11.12 0.21
N ALA A 61 19.19 -11.15 0.19
CA ALA A 61 18.38 -11.16 -1.01
C ALA A 61 17.07 -10.43 -0.70
N THR A 62 16.62 -9.54 -1.57
CA THR A 62 15.41 -8.74 -1.31
C THR A 62 14.44 -8.83 -2.47
N ALA A 63 13.20 -9.17 -2.17
CA ALA A 63 12.07 -8.94 -3.05
C ALA A 63 11.49 -7.55 -2.73
N PHE A 64 11.56 -6.63 -3.69
CA PHE A 64 10.92 -5.32 -3.60
C PHE A 64 9.70 -5.28 -4.51
N VAL A 65 8.53 -4.98 -3.95
CA VAL A 65 7.26 -4.85 -4.68
C VAL A 65 6.73 -3.45 -4.47
N ASP A 66 6.51 -2.71 -5.55
CA ASP A 66 5.75 -1.45 -5.53
C ASP A 66 4.37 -1.68 -6.17
N PHE A 67 3.32 -1.62 -5.36
CA PHE A 67 1.96 -1.82 -5.87
C PHE A 67 1.45 -0.65 -6.71
N LEU A 68 2.04 0.54 -6.56
CA LEU A 68 1.70 1.71 -7.36
C LEU A 68 2.45 1.73 -8.71
N ARG A 69 3.68 1.20 -8.75
CA ARG A 69 4.55 1.25 -9.95
C ARG A 69 5.05 -0.13 -10.39
N PRO A 70 4.79 -0.57 -11.63
CA PRO A 70 5.20 -1.91 -12.11
C PRO A 70 6.70 -2.13 -12.19
N THR A 71 7.50 -1.06 -12.30
CA THR A 71 8.97 -1.13 -12.30
C THR A 71 9.54 -0.13 -11.29
N PRO A 72 10.66 -0.44 -10.62
CA PRO A 72 11.44 0.52 -9.83
C PRO A 72 12.15 1.48 -10.80
N ALA A 73 11.39 2.30 -11.52
CA ALA A 73 11.93 3.40 -12.30
C ALA A 73 12.49 4.45 -11.35
N SER A 74 13.62 5.06 -11.72
CA SER A 74 14.30 6.11 -10.95
C SER A 74 13.27 7.10 -10.35
N PRO A 75 13.15 7.20 -9.02
CA PRO A 75 12.10 7.98 -8.35
C PRO A 75 12.18 9.48 -8.61
N ALA A 76 13.26 9.95 -9.24
CA ALA A 76 13.59 11.36 -9.46
C ALA A 76 12.69 12.12 -10.46
N ALA A 77 11.64 11.52 -11.04
CA ALA A 77 11.06 12.04 -12.28
C ALA A 77 9.54 12.27 -12.33
N VAL A 78 8.76 11.94 -11.30
CA VAL A 78 7.29 12.03 -11.40
C VAL A 78 6.75 13.03 -10.37
N PRO A 79 6.37 14.26 -10.79
CA PRO A 79 5.76 15.27 -9.93
C PRO A 79 4.46 14.77 -9.27
N TRP A 80 4.04 15.44 -8.19
CA TRP A 80 2.81 15.12 -7.45
C TRP A 80 1.57 15.00 -8.36
N SER A 81 1.53 15.75 -9.45
CA SER A 81 0.48 15.78 -10.47
C SER A 81 0.30 14.48 -11.27
N LEU A 82 1.35 13.65 -11.40
CA LEU A 82 1.31 12.41 -12.19
C LEU A 82 1.13 11.15 -11.33
N LEU A 83 0.95 11.32 -10.02
CA LEU A 83 0.64 10.24 -9.08
C LEU A 83 -0.86 10.17 -8.73
N HIS A 84 -1.69 11.07 -9.30
CA HIS A 84 -3.12 11.00 -9.08
C HIS A 84 -3.75 9.87 -9.92
N PRO A 85 -4.69 9.09 -9.35
CA PRO A 85 -5.40 8.01 -10.04
C PRO A 85 -6.33 8.46 -11.18
N ALA A 86 -6.43 9.76 -11.46
CA ALA A 86 -7.41 10.27 -12.43
C ALA A 86 -7.09 9.83 -13.87
N ASP A 87 -5.81 9.65 -14.21
CA ASP A 87 -5.36 9.25 -15.57
C ASP A 87 -4.91 7.78 -15.68
N LEU A 88 -4.76 7.08 -14.55
CA LEU A 88 -4.38 5.66 -14.52
C LEU A 88 -5.56 4.85 -14.04
N ALA A 89 -6.06 3.94 -14.88
CA ALA A 89 -7.07 2.97 -14.49
C ALA A 89 -6.67 2.35 -13.13
N PRO A 90 -7.60 2.25 -12.16
CA PRO A 90 -7.28 1.74 -10.84
C PRO A 90 -6.67 0.34 -10.98
N PRO A 91 -5.59 0.04 -10.22
CA PRO A 91 -4.89 -1.22 -10.39
C PRO A 91 -5.81 -2.39 -10.03
N THR A 92 -5.77 -3.43 -10.86
CA THR A 92 -6.59 -4.62 -10.65
C THR A 92 -5.93 -5.57 -9.66
N LEU A 93 -6.73 -6.23 -8.82
CA LEU A 93 -6.24 -7.23 -7.87
C LEU A 93 -5.42 -8.35 -8.55
N PRO A 94 -5.82 -8.93 -9.70
CA PRO A 94 -5.03 -9.95 -10.38
C PRO A 94 -3.62 -9.47 -10.75
N ASP A 95 -3.47 -8.22 -11.20
CA ASP A 95 -2.16 -7.68 -11.57
C ASP A 95 -1.27 -7.45 -10.34
N LEU A 96 -1.84 -6.89 -9.26
CA LEU A 96 -1.10 -6.68 -8.01
C LEU A 96 -0.69 -8.01 -7.36
N ARG A 97 -1.59 -9.00 -7.35
CA ARG A 97 -1.31 -10.37 -6.92
C ARG A 97 -0.16 -10.96 -7.73
N ARG A 98 -0.21 -10.87 -9.06
CA ARG A 98 0.85 -11.38 -9.94
C ARG A 98 2.21 -10.73 -9.66
N ARG A 99 2.24 -9.42 -9.38
CA ARG A 99 3.49 -8.72 -9.00
C ARG A 99 4.08 -9.26 -7.70
N LEU A 100 3.26 -9.44 -6.67
CA LEU A 100 3.68 -10.02 -5.40
C LEU A 100 4.20 -11.45 -5.59
N GLU A 101 3.44 -12.29 -6.28
CA GLU A 101 3.79 -13.69 -6.55
C GLU A 101 5.09 -13.78 -7.35
N SER A 102 5.24 -12.98 -8.40
CA SER A 102 6.45 -12.96 -9.23
C SER A 102 7.70 -12.53 -8.45
N ALA A 103 7.59 -11.54 -7.55
CA ALA A 103 8.71 -11.12 -6.72
C ALA A 103 9.13 -12.21 -5.71
N LEU A 104 8.14 -12.87 -5.09
CA LEU A 104 8.41 -14.00 -4.18
C LEU A 104 8.96 -15.22 -4.92
N GLU A 105 8.49 -15.49 -6.13
CA GLU A 105 9.01 -16.54 -7.01
C GLU A 105 10.47 -16.27 -7.40
N GLY A 106 10.81 -15.03 -7.73
CA GLY A 106 12.19 -14.63 -7.99
C GLY A 106 13.10 -14.86 -6.77
N LEU A 107 12.62 -14.53 -5.58
CA LEU A 107 13.35 -14.77 -4.33
C LEU A 107 13.49 -16.27 -4.01
N ALA A 108 12.44 -17.07 -4.25
CA ALA A 108 12.47 -18.52 -4.09
C ALA A 108 13.41 -19.20 -5.10
N ARG A 109 13.43 -18.74 -6.36
CA ARG A 109 14.40 -19.18 -7.37
C ARG A 109 15.82 -18.88 -6.91
N ALA A 110 16.08 -17.68 -6.39
CA ALA A 110 17.39 -17.33 -5.83
C ALA A 110 17.79 -18.24 -4.66
N ALA A 111 16.84 -18.59 -3.78
CA ALA A 111 17.07 -19.51 -2.68
C ALA A 111 17.44 -20.92 -3.18
N VAL A 112 16.71 -21.44 -4.17
CA VAL A 112 17.01 -22.74 -4.80
C VAL A 112 18.37 -22.74 -5.48
N LEU A 113 18.70 -21.70 -6.25
CA LEU A 113 19.99 -21.59 -6.94
C LEU A 113 21.17 -21.46 -5.97
N ARG A 114 20.95 -20.97 -4.75
CA ARG A 114 21.94 -20.97 -3.66
C ARG A 114 21.99 -22.30 -2.88
N GLY A 115 21.10 -23.26 -3.17
CA GLY A 115 20.99 -24.51 -2.44
C GLY A 115 20.26 -24.40 -1.09
N ALA A 116 19.63 -23.26 -0.80
CA ALA A 116 18.96 -23.02 0.48
C ALA A 116 17.55 -23.66 0.56
N VAL A 117 16.96 -24.03 -0.57
CA VAL A 117 15.61 -24.62 -0.67
C VAL A 117 15.66 -25.88 -1.50
N GLY A 118 15.16 -26.99 -0.93
CA GLY A 118 14.99 -28.28 -1.59
C GLY A 118 13.52 -28.68 -1.78
N SER A 119 13.31 -29.77 -2.54
CA SER A 119 12.00 -30.39 -2.79
C SER A 119 11.26 -30.78 -1.50
N LYS A 120 11.99 -31.21 -0.47
CA LYS A 120 11.43 -31.58 0.84
C LYS A 120 10.88 -30.39 1.61
N ASP A 121 11.54 -29.24 1.54
CA ASP A 121 11.13 -28.02 2.24
C ASP A 121 9.81 -27.50 1.66
N VAL A 122 9.69 -27.54 0.33
CA VAL A 122 8.44 -27.19 -0.38
C VAL A 122 7.31 -28.14 0.02
N LEU A 123 7.54 -29.45 0.05
CA LEU A 123 6.52 -30.41 0.47
C LEU A 123 6.11 -30.21 1.94
N ALA A 124 7.06 -29.95 2.83
CA ALA A 124 6.81 -29.74 4.25
C ALA A 124 5.91 -28.50 4.45
N ALA A 125 6.27 -27.37 3.83
CA ALA A 125 5.46 -26.15 3.87
C ALA A 125 4.06 -26.37 3.27
N LEU A 126 3.97 -27.07 2.14
CA LEU A 126 2.70 -27.32 1.45
C LEU A 126 1.77 -28.23 2.27
N SER A 127 2.33 -29.21 2.98
CA SER A 127 1.57 -30.19 3.77
C SER A 127 1.00 -29.60 5.07
N ARG A 128 1.55 -28.50 5.59
CA ARG A 128 1.06 -27.85 6.83
C ARG A 128 -0.35 -27.28 6.70
N SER A 129 -0.71 -26.82 5.50
CA SER A 129 -1.91 -25.99 5.30
C SER A 129 -2.92 -26.57 4.31
N ASN A 130 -2.58 -27.64 3.59
CA ASN A 130 -3.38 -28.10 2.45
C ASN A 130 -3.59 -29.62 2.39
N GLY A 131 -4.77 -30.03 1.92
CA GLY A 131 -5.09 -31.43 1.59
C GLY A 131 -4.59 -31.81 0.20
N LEU A 132 -3.49 -32.57 0.11
CA LEU A 132 -2.74 -32.74 -1.14
C LEU A 132 -3.08 -34.00 -1.95
N SER A 133 -3.70 -35.01 -1.35
CA SER A 133 -3.87 -36.34 -1.95
C SER A 133 -4.54 -36.29 -3.33
N THR A 134 -5.65 -35.57 -3.47
CA THR A 134 -6.41 -35.48 -4.73
C THR A 134 -5.66 -34.69 -5.80
N ALA A 135 -5.05 -33.55 -5.44
CA ALA A 135 -4.31 -32.71 -6.38
C ALA A 135 -3.06 -33.43 -6.90
N LEU A 136 -2.27 -34.02 -5.99
CA LEU A 136 -1.06 -34.77 -6.35
C LEU A 136 -1.39 -36.03 -7.15
N SER A 137 -2.50 -36.73 -6.86
CA SER A 137 -2.94 -37.87 -7.67
C SER A 137 -3.22 -37.46 -9.13
N ARG A 138 -3.82 -36.28 -9.35
CA ARG A 138 -4.10 -35.74 -10.69
C ARG A 138 -2.84 -35.22 -11.41
N LEU A 139 -1.83 -34.76 -10.67
CA LEU A 139 -0.56 -34.30 -11.21
C LEU A 139 0.41 -35.45 -11.51
N ALA A 140 0.40 -36.50 -10.68
CA ALA A 140 1.16 -37.72 -10.87
C ALA A 140 0.58 -38.62 -11.98
N GLY A 141 -0.72 -38.50 -12.27
CA GLY A 141 -1.36 -39.11 -13.42
C GLY A 141 -0.96 -38.40 -14.72
N GLY A 142 -0.17 -39.07 -15.56
CA GLY A 142 0.27 -38.53 -16.85
C GLY A 142 -0.89 -38.18 -17.82
N PRO A 143 -0.60 -37.52 -18.96
CA PRO A 143 -1.61 -37.08 -19.93
C PRO A 143 -2.54 -38.20 -20.42
N ALA A 144 -2.04 -39.45 -20.46
CA ALA A 144 -2.79 -40.64 -20.88
C ALA A 144 -3.98 -41.01 -19.97
N ALA A 145 -4.04 -40.47 -18.74
CA ALA A 145 -5.17 -40.67 -17.83
C ALA A 145 -6.24 -39.56 -17.94
N ARG A 146 -5.97 -38.47 -18.69
CA ARG A 146 -6.90 -37.34 -18.86
C ARG A 146 -7.92 -37.55 -20.00
N SER A 147 -7.70 -38.55 -20.85
CA SER A 147 -8.48 -38.78 -22.08
C SER A 147 -9.42 -39.99 -22.06
N SER A 148 -9.40 -40.85 -21.04
CA SER A 148 -10.30 -42.01 -20.96
C SER A 148 -11.49 -41.76 -20.04
N ALA A 149 -12.51 -41.07 -20.54
CA ALA A 149 -13.82 -40.91 -19.90
C ALA A 149 -14.65 -42.21 -19.82
N GLY A 150 -14.03 -43.39 -19.97
CA GLY A 150 -14.77 -44.66 -20.14
C GLY A 150 -14.12 -45.93 -19.62
N SER A 151 -12.96 -45.89 -18.95
CA SER A 151 -12.41 -47.11 -18.35
C SER A 151 -12.67 -47.18 -16.85
N VAL A 152 -13.41 -48.23 -16.48
CA VAL A 152 -13.65 -48.76 -15.13
C VAL A 152 -12.45 -48.50 -14.21
N PRO A 153 -12.66 -48.07 -12.95
CA PRO A 153 -11.56 -47.80 -12.02
C PRO A 153 -10.78 -49.10 -11.81
N ALA A 154 -9.60 -49.19 -12.41
CA ALA A 154 -8.65 -50.23 -12.10
C ALA A 154 -8.34 -50.12 -10.61
N ARG A 155 -8.91 -51.07 -9.85
CA ARG A 155 -8.58 -51.51 -8.50
C ARG A 155 -7.57 -50.60 -7.79
N ARG A 156 -8.06 -49.77 -6.85
CA ARG A 156 -7.28 -48.99 -5.86
C ARG A 156 -6.16 -49.88 -5.29
N SER A 157 -4.98 -49.85 -5.90
CA SER A 157 -3.80 -50.56 -5.42
C SER A 157 -3.04 -49.64 -4.48
N SER A 158 -3.10 -50.02 -3.20
CA SER A 158 -2.39 -49.49 -2.01
C SER A 158 -2.52 -48.00 -1.73
N ALA A 159 -2.75 -47.67 -0.46
CA ALA A 159 -2.72 -46.31 0.06
C ALA A 159 -1.41 -45.61 -0.35
N THR A 160 -1.45 -44.83 -1.43
CA THR A 160 -0.28 -44.15 -1.95
C THR A 160 -0.05 -42.95 -1.05
N SER A 161 1.03 -42.99 -0.26
CA SER A 161 1.34 -41.91 0.69
C SER A 161 1.59 -40.58 -0.04
N VAL A 162 1.31 -39.47 0.63
CA VAL A 162 1.53 -38.12 0.08
C VAL A 162 2.98 -37.93 -0.43
N PRO A 163 4.03 -38.40 0.28
CA PRO A 163 5.40 -38.34 -0.25
C PRO A 163 5.59 -39.12 -1.56
N ALA A 164 4.97 -40.31 -1.70
CA ALA A 164 5.09 -41.10 -2.92
C ALA A 164 4.39 -40.43 -4.12
N LEU A 165 3.22 -39.82 -3.89
CA LEU A 165 2.53 -39.02 -4.91
C LEU A 165 3.33 -37.77 -5.28
N TRP A 166 3.94 -37.11 -4.29
CA TRP A 166 4.81 -35.95 -4.49
C TRP A 166 5.99 -36.28 -5.41
N SER A 167 6.79 -37.29 -5.06
CA SER A 167 7.95 -37.68 -5.87
C SER A 167 7.56 -38.00 -7.32
N ARG A 168 6.43 -38.68 -7.54
CA ARG A 168 5.91 -38.97 -8.88
C ARG A 168 5.51 -37.70 -9.64
N ALA A 169 4.84 -36.75 -8.97
CA ALA A 169 4.43 -35.49 -9.58
C ALA A 169 5.65 -34.61 -9.93
N VAL A 170 6.64 -34.52 -9.05
CA VAL A 170 7.89 -33.78 -9.28
C VAL A 170 8.67 -34.38 -10.45
N LEU A 171 8.85 -35.71 -10.48
CA LEU A 171 9.50 -36.38 -11.61
C LEU A 171 8.77 -36.15 -12.94
N ALA A 172 7.44 -36.12 -12.93
CA ALA A 172 6.65 -35.80 -14.12
C ALA A 172 6.82 -34.33 -14.55
N ALA A 173 6.94 -33.40 -13.60
CA ALA A 173 7.15 -31.98 -13.86
C ALA A 173 8.55 -31.68 -14.42
N VAL A 174 9.60 -32.35 -13.92
CA VAL A 174 10.98 -32.23 -14.44
C VAL A 174 11.05 -32.57 -15.94
N ARG A 175 10.23 -33.50 -16.40
CA ARG A 175 10.18 -33.92 -17.82
C ARG A 175 9.44 -32.96 -18.74
N ARG A 176 8.71 -31.97 -18.19
CA ARG A 176 7.98 -30.98 -19.00
C ARG A 176 8.91 -29.84 -19.40
N ASP A 177 8.77 -29.41 -20.65
CA ASP A 177 9.47 -28.23 -21.14
C ASP A 177 8.74 -26.95 -20.69
N ASP A 178 9.37 -26.16 -19.81
CA ASP A 178 8.88 -24.85 -19.36
C ASP A 178 10.07 -23.97 -18.99
N ALA A 179 10.20 -22.81 -19.65
CA ALA A 179 11.30 -21.88 -19.48
C ALA A 179 11.34 -21.26 -18.06
N THR A 180 10.20 -21.18 -17.36
CA THR A 180 10.10 -20.48 -16.05
C THR A 180 10.79 -21.25 -14.92
N PHE A 181 10.77 -22.57 -14.98
CA PHE A 181 11.30 -23.48 -13.95
C PHE A 181 12.51 -24.28 -14.45
N ARG A 182 13.21 -23.76 -15.46
CA ARG A 182 14.50 -24.28 -15.93
C ARG A 182 15.62 -23.37 -15.47
N ILE A 183 16.72 -23.99 -15.06
CA ILE A 183 17.98 -23.30 -14.83
C ILE A 183 18.49 -22.80 -16.19
N GLY A 184 18.64 -21.49 -16.34
CA GLY A 184 19.07 -20.86 -17.59
C GLY A 184 20.53 -21.15 -17.93
N ASP A 185 20.90 -20.90 -19.19
CA ASP A 185 22.31 -20.92 -19.60
C ASP A 185 23.06 -19.78 -18.91
N GLY A 186 24.09 -20.11 -18.12
CA GLY A 186 24.82 -19.14 -17.29
C GLY A 186 24.32 -19.03 -15.84
N GLU A 187 23.22 -19.69 -15.47
CA GLU A 187 22.82 -19.85 -14.07
C GLU A 187 23.45 -21.12 -13.47
N ALA A 188 23.91 -21.03 -12.22
CA ALA A 188 24.60 -22.11 -11.51
C ALA A 188 25.82 -22.66 -12.30
N THR A 189 26.71 -21.76 -12.75
CA THR A 189 27.91 -22.10 -13.54
C THR A 189 29.01 -22.81 -12.75
N ASN A 190 28.98 -22.69 -11.41
CA ASN A 190 30.01 -23.24 -10.51
C ASN A 190 29.52 -24.45 -9.70
N CYS A 191 28.43 -25.12 -10.11
CA CYS A 191 27.90 -26.28 -9.40
C CYS A 191 28.19 -27.61 -10.12
N SER A 192 28.33 -28.68 -9.34
CA SER A 192 28.39 -30.06 -9.83
C SER A 192 27.10 -30.47 -10.54
N MET A 193 27.17 -31.56 -11.32
CA MET A 193 26.00 -32.16 -11.97
C MET A 193 24.94 -32.61 -10.96
N GLU A 194 25.35 -33.11 -9.79
CA GLU A 194 24.45 -33.55 -8.72
C GLU A 194 23.71 -32.36 -8.09
N GLU A 195 24.43 -31.30 -7.74
CA GLU A 195 23.83 -30.06 -7.21
C GLU A 195 22.85 -29.45 -8.21
N ARG A 196 23.20 -29.43 -9.50
CA ARG A 196 22.31 -28.95 -10.56
C ARG A 196 21.02 -29.79 -10.65
N ALA A 197 21.13 -31.11 -10.47
CA ALA A 197 19.96 -31.99 -10.43
C ALA A 197 19.06 -31.71 -9.22
N TYR A 198 19.63 -31.49 -8.03
CA TYR A 198 18.88 -31.11 -6.83
C TYR A 198 18.17 -29.77 -6.99
N MET A 199 18.85 -28.77 -7.56
CA MET A 199 18.25 -27.47 -7.86
C MET A 199 17.09 -27.61 -8.85
N GLN A 200 17.25 -28.41 -9.91
CA GLN A 200 16.20 -28.66 -10.90
C GLN A 200 15.00 -29.40 -10.28
N GLU A 201 15.25 -30.34 -9.37
CA GLU A 201 14.18 -31.00 -8.59
C GLU A 201 13.41 -29.99 -7.73
N ALA A 202 14.11 -29.10 -7.04
CA ALA A 202 13.50 -28.07 -6.19
C ALA A 202 12.66 -27.06 -7.01
N LEU A 203 13.13 -26.64 -8.19
CA LEU A 203 12.33 -25.81 -9.10
C LEU A 203 11.07 -26.54 -9.59
N ALA A 204 11.19 -27.83 -9.91
CA ALA A 204 10.04 -28.65 -10.29
C ALA A 204 9.06 -28.85 -9.12
N ALA A 205 9.55 -28.96 -7.88
CA ALA A 205 8.74 -28.98 -6.67
C ALA A 205 7.93 -27.69 -6.49
N LEU A 206 8.55 -26.52 -6.64
CA LEU A 206 7.83 -25.23 -6.60
C LEU A 206 6.73 -25.16 -7.67
N ARG A 207 7.00 -25.65 -8.89
CA ARG A 207 5.99 -25.76 -9.95
C ARG A 207 4.82 -26.67 -9.55
N VAL A 208 5.11 -27.87 -9.05
CA VAL A 208 4.07 -28.82 -8.61
C VAL A 208 3.22 -28.22 -7.50
N ALA A 209 3.82 -27.51 -6.55
CA ALA A 209 3.10 -26.80 -5.49
C ALA A 209 2.17 -25.73 -6.08
N LYS A 210 2.66 -24.89 -6.99
CA LYS A 210 1.84 -23.85 -7.66
C LYS A 210 0.68 -24.47 -8.45
N GLU A 211 0.93 -25.54 -9.22
CA GLU A 211 -0.11 -26.26 -9.96
C GLU A 211 -1.14 -26.89 -9.01
N ALA A 212 -0.71 -27.48 -7.89
CA ALA A 212 -1.60 -28.08 -6.90
C ALA A 212 -2.51 -27.05 -6.22
N LEU A 213 -1.95 -25.91 -5.80
CA LEU A 213 -2.72 -24.82 -5.22
C LEU A 213 -3.67 -24.18 -6.23
N GLY A 214 -3.24 -24.01 -7.49
CA GLY A 214 -4.11 -23.51 -8.56
C GLY A 214 -5.31 -24.43 -8.84
N MET A 215 -5.14 -25.76 -8.74
CA MET A 215 -6.26 -26.70 -8.81
C MET A 215 -7.24 -26.51 -7.64
N GLN A 216 -6.71 -26.36 -6.42
CA GLN A 216 -7.54 -26.18 -5.23
C GLN A 216 -8.27 -24.83 -5.23
N GLU A 217 -7.63 -23.77 -5.69
CA GLU A 217 -8.26 -22.47 -5.94
C GLU A 217 -9.39 -22.61 -6.98
N GLY A 218 -9.13 -23.35 -8.07
CA GLY A 218 -10.13 -23.67 -9.08
C GLY A 218 -11.37 -24.38 -8.52
N TRP A 219 -11.21 -25.29 -7.55
CA TRP A 219 -12.32 -25.98 -6.88
C TRP A 219 -13.17 -25.07 -5.98
N ARG A 220 -12.65 -23.90 -5.60
CA ARG A 220 -13.32 -22.96 -4.68
C ARG A 220 -14.04 -21.81 -5.39
N LYS A 221 -13.90 -21.69 -6.72
CA LYS A 221 -14.46 -20.57 -7.51
C LYS A 221 -15.96 -20.36 -7.32
N ASP A 222 -16.75 -21.43 -7.34
CA ASP A 222 -18.21 -21.32 -7.18
C ASP A 222 -18.59 -20.90 -5.75
N ALA A 223 -17.84 -21.37 -4.74
CA ALA A 223 -18.06 -20.95 -3.35
C ALA A 223 -17.67 -19.48 -3.13
N ILE A 224 -16.62 -19.00 -3.79
CA ILE A 224 -16.22 -17.58 -3.76
C ILE A 224 -17.28 -16.73 -4.46
N ARG A 225 -17.80 -17.16 -5.61
CA ARG A 225 -18.88 -16.47 -6.32
C ARG A 225 -20.12 -16.31 -5.43
N GLU A 226 -20.53 -17.39 -4.76
CA GLU A 226 -21.68 -17.34 -3.84
C GLU A 226 -21.40 -16.45 -2.61
N MET A 227 -20.19 -16.50 -2.07
CA MET A 227 -19.76 -15.64 -0.97
C MET A 227 -19.85 -14.15 -1.35
N ASN A 228 -19.35 -13.80 -2.54
CA ASN A 228 -19.39 -12.43 -3.06
C ASN A 228 -20.82 -11.96 -3.31
N ARG A 229 -21.66 -12.81 -3.89
CA ARG A 229 -23.08 -12.50 -4.16
C ARG A 229 -23.89 -12.29 -2.88
N THR A 230 -23.62 -13.08 -1.85
CA THR A 230 -24.37 -13.04 -0.57
C THR A 230 -23.79 -12.06 0.45
N GLY A 231 -22.61 -11.49 0.19
CA GLY A 231 -21.89 -10.64 1.14
C GLY A 231 -21.43 -11.38 2.41
N ARG A 232 -21.38 -12.71 2.38
CA ARG A 232 -20.93 -13.52 3.54
C ARG A 232 -19.41 -13.51 3.63
N PHE A 233 -18.89 -13.79 4.83
CA PHE A 233 -17.45 -13.93 5.05
C PHE A 233 -17.07 -15.40 5.28
N SER A 234 -15.99 -15.84 4.65
CA SER A 234 -15.37 -17.14 4.91
C SER A 234 -13.86 -17.02 4.98
N ARG A 235 -13.30 -17.21 6.19
CA ARG A 235 -11.85 -17.20 6.41
C ARG A 235 -11.11 -18.24 5.57
N SER A 236 -11.70 -19.42 5.36
CA SER A 236 -11.05 -20.46 4.54
C SER A 236 -10.96 -20.06 3.08
N LEU A 237 -11.98 -19.40 2.53
CA LEU A 237 -11.96 -18.92 1.15
C LEU A 237 -10.99 -17.73 0.99
N ALA A 238 -11.02 -16.80 1.95
CA ALA A 238 -10.08 -15.67 2.01
C ALA A 238 -8.62 -16.13 2.09
N ASN A 239 -8.32 -17.13 2.94
CA ASN A 239 -6.98 -17.72 3.04
C ASN A 239 -6.59 -18.40 1.72
N SER A 240 -7.51 -19.10 1.07
CA SER A 240 -7.16 -19.84 -0.15
C SER A 240 -6.64 -18.95 -1.28
N ALA A 241 -7.11 -17.70 -1.35
CA ALA A 241 -6.63 -16.73 -2.34
C ALA A 241 -5.15 -16.34 -2.14
N THR A 242 -4.61 -16.51 -0.93
CA THR A 242 -3.24 -16.11 -0.55
C THR A 242 -2.31 -17.31 -0.33
N ASP A 243 -2.75 -18.54 -0.65
CA ASP A 243 -1.99 -19.77 -0.36
C ASP A 243 -0.62 -19.79 -1.03
N TRP A 244 -0.52 -19.39 -2.29
CA TRP A 244 0.75 -19.39 -3.01
C TRP A 244 1.77 -18.39 -2.43
N PRO A 245 1.48 -17.07 -2.29
CA PRO A 245 2.45 -16.15 -1.69
C PRO A 245 2.78 -16.51 -0.24
N CYS A 246 1.82 -17.02 0.55
CA CYS A 246 2.10 -17.44 1.93
C CYS A 246 2.94 -18.73 2.01
N LEU A 247 2.78 -19.67 1.07
CA LEU A 247 3.66 -20.84 0.96
C LEU A 247 5.10 -20.42 0.67
N LEU A 248 5.30 -19.50 -0.27
CA LEU A 248 6.64 -19.00 -0.61
C LEU A 248 7.28 -18.29 0.59
N LEU A 249 6.52 -17.49 1.33
CA LEU A 249 6.99 -16.87 2.57
C LEU A 249 7.42 -17.90 3.61
N ASP A 250 6.66 -18.97 3.78
CA ASP A 250 6.97 -20.05 4.72
C ASP A 250 8.27 -20.78 4.32
N VAL A 251 8.39 -21.19 3.04
CA VAL A 251 9.60 -21.82 2.50
C VAL A 251 10.82 -20.91 2.64
N LEU A 252 10.71 -19.64 2.25
CA LEU A 252 11.80 -18.67 2.33
C LEU A 252 12.20 -18.37 3.77
N SER A 253 11.24 -18.31 4.69
CA SER A 253 11.52 -18.13 6.12
C SER A 253 12.25 -19.34 6.69
N GLY A 254 11.83 -20.55 6.31
CA GLY A 254 12.51 -21.80 6.68
C GLY A 254 13.94 -21.91 6.12
N ALA A 255 14.20 -21.32 4.96
CA ALA A 255 15.51 -21.27 4.33
C ALA A 255 16.41 -20.13 4.81
N ALA A 256 15.89 -19.22 5.64
CA ALA A 256 16.66 -18.07 6.11
C ALA A 256 17.71 -18.52 7.13
N GLU A 257 18.98 -18.22 6.84
CA GLU A 257 20.16 -18.58 7.63
C GLU A 257 21.18 -17.43 7.65
N GLU A 258 21.83 -17.21 8.81
CA GLU A 258 22.86 -16.18 8.95
C GLU A 258 24.04 -16.47 8.01
N GLU A 259 24.65 -15.40 7.46
CA GLU A 259 25.80 -15.48 6.55
C GLU A 259 25.63 -16.29 5.24
N PHE A 260 24.49 -16.96 5.03
CA PHE A 260 24.24 -17.80 3.86
C PHE A 260 23.11 -17.25 2.96
N PHE A 261 21.88 -17.20 3.48
CA PHE A 261 20.73 -16.71 2.73
C PHE A 261 19.80 -15.92 3.65
N GLN A 262 19.76 -14.59 3.47
CA GLN A 262 18.96 -13.70 4.30
C GLN A 262 17.89 -12.96 3.49
N PRO A 263 16.76 -13.64 3.18
CA PRO A 263 15.69 -13.10 2.37
C PRO A 263 14.95 -11.97 3.10
N LYS A 264 14.45 -11.00 2.34
CA LYS A 264 13.65 -9.86 2.82
C LYS A 264 12.53 -9.57 1.85
N LEU A 265 11.39 -9.14 2.35
CA LEU A 265 10.28 -8.67 1.53
C LEU A 265 9.98 -7.21 1.87
N VAL A 266 10.04 -6.34 0.87
CA VAL A 266 9.64 -4.92 0.99
C VAL A 266 8.40 -4.69 0.14
N LEU A 267 7.29 -4.33 0.79
CA LEU A 267 6.01 -4.04 0.15
C LEU A 267 5.73 -2.55 0.23
N ASN A 268 5.92 -1.84 -0.88
CA ASN A 268 5.68 -0.41 -0.99
C ASN A 268 4.26 -0.12 -1.50
N ASN A 269 3.62 0.87 -0.88
CA ASN A 269 2.23 1.27 -1.13
C ASN A 269 1.25 0.09 -0.89
N VAL A 270 1.42 -0.62 0.23
CA VAL A 270 0.60 -1.81 0.55
C VAL A 270 -0.91 -1.52 0.60
N ASP A 271 -1.30 -0.29 0.91
CA ASP A 271 -2.69 0.19 0.87
C ASP A 271 -3.35 0.08 -0.51
N VAL A 272 -2.57 0.15 -1.59
CA VAL A 272 -3.08 -0.01 -2.96
C VAL A 272 -3.68 -1.39 -3.18
N LEU A 273 -3.12 -2.42 -2.54
CA LEU A 273 -3.65 -3.79 -2.64
C LEU A 273 -5.05 -3.88 -2.01
N ARG A 274 -5.30 -3.17 -0.90
CA ARG A 274 -6.61 -3.13 -0.24
C ARG A 274 -7.67 -2.43 -1.08
N LYS A 275 -7.26 -1.40 -1.83
CA LYS A 275 -8.13 -0.52 -2.64
C LYS A 275 -8.25 -0.94 -4.12
N ALA A 276 -7.66 -2.07 -4.49
CA ALA A 276 -7.64 -2.53 -5.88
C ALA A 276 -9.04 -2.89 -6.38
N THR A 277 -9.26 -2.75 -7.69
CA THR A 277 -10.50 -3.20 -8.33
C THR A 277 -10.46 -4.72 -8.56
N CYS A 278 -11.61 -5.36 -8.39
CA CYS A 278 -11.77 -6.78 -8.66
C CYS A 278 -13.14 -7.00 -9.30
N GLU A 279 -13.16 -7.25 -10.61
CA GLU A 279 -14.38 -7.51 -11.39
C GLU A 279 -14.69 -9.02 -11.51
N ASP A 280 -13.70 -9.88 -11.24
CA ASP A 280 -13.87 -11.33 -11.29
C ASP A 280 -14.61 -11.82 -10.04
N GLU A 281 -15.90 -12.13 -10.19
CA GLU A 281 -16.74 -12.67 -9.11
C GLU A 281 -16.20 -14.00 -8.55
N THR A 282 -15.28 -14.69 -9.23
CA THR A 282 -14.64 -15.91 -8.74
C THR A 282 -13.39 -15.67 -7.90
N MET A 283 -12.98 -14.41 -7.73
CA MET A 283 -11.92 -13.99 -6.81
C MET A 283 -12.49 -13.33 -5.57
N VAL A 284 -11.75 -13.41 -4.46
CA VAL A 284 -12.12 -12.70 -3.24
C VAL A 284 -11.93 -11.19 -3.42
N PRO A 285 -12.72 -10.33 -2.75
CA PRO A 285 -12.55 -8.88 -2.83
C PRO A 285 -11.14 -8.44 -2.42
N ALA A 286 -10.66 -7.34 -3.00
CA ALA A 286 -9.29 -6.84 -2.78
C ALA A 286 -8.95 -6.61 -1.30
N ALA A 287 -9.87 -5.99 -0.54
CA ALA A 287 -9.70 -5.83 0.90
C ALA A 287 -9.57 -7.17 1.64
N MET A 288 -10.38 -8.17 1.26
CA MET A 288 -10.31 -9.50 1.85
C MET A 288 -9.00 -10.22 1.51
N TYR A 289 -8.51 -10.11 0.27
CA TYR A 289 -7.21 -10.63 -0.12
C TYR A 289 -6.07 -9.99 0.69
N HIS A 290 -6.10 -8.66 0.78
CA HIS A 290 -5.14 -7.87 1.53
C HIS A 290 -5.10 -8.27 3.01
N ASP A 291 -6.25 -8.26 3.68
CA ASP A 291 -6.35 -8.54 5.12
C ASP A 291 -5.96 -9.99 5.42
N SER A 292 -6.39 -10.93 4.56
CA SER A 292 -5.96 -12.34 4.61
C SER A 292 -4.45 -12.49 4.49
N PHE A 293 -3.83 -11.82 3.52
CA PHE A 293 -2.39 -11.88 3.30
C PHE A 293 -1.62 -11.34 4.51
N ILE A 294 -1.94 -10.12 4.96
CA ILE A 294 -1.28 -9.49 6.10
C ILE A 294 -1.46 -10.31 7.38
N TRP A 295 -2.68 -10.80 7.64
CA TRP A 295 -2.94 -11.67 8.79
C TRP A 295 -2.09 -12.93 8.77
N ARG A 296 -1.95 -13.58 7.60
CA ARG A 296 -1.13 -14.78 7.47
C ARG A 296 0.36 -14.50 7.61
N VAL A 297 0.85 -13.35 7.16
CA VAL A 297 2.23 -12.91 7.43
C VAL A 297 2.45 -12.73 8.92
N ILE A 298 1.54 -12.04 9.63
CA ILE A 298 1.62 -11.87 11.08
C ILE A 298 1.60 -13.23 11.79
N ALA A 299 0.69 -14.13 11.38
CA ALA A 299 0.58 -15.46 11.96
C ALA A 299 1.84 -16.31 11.74
N LEU A 300 2.48 -16.21 10.56
CA LEU A 300 3.74 -16.88 10.29
C LEU A 300 4.85 -16.33 11.18
N GLY A 301 4.97 -15.00 11.29
CA GLY A 301 5.93 -14.34 12.18
C GLY A 301 5.77 -14.74 13.64
N ALA A 302 4.54 -14.66 14.17
CA ALA A 302 4.26 -14.94 15.57
C ALA A 302 4.49 -16.41 15.97
N ASN A 303 4.23 -17.36 15.07
CA ASN A 303 4.33 -18.79 15.38
C ASN A 303 5.71 -19.38 15.04
N GLU A 304 6.29 -19.02 13.90
CA GLU A 304 7.46 -19.70 13.32
C GLU A 304 8.67 -18.77 13.10
N GLN A 305 8.49 -17.46 13.33
CA GLN A 305 9.41 -16.38 12.92
C GLN A 305 9.63 -16.33 11.40
N CYS A 306 9.08 -15.31 10.75
CA CYS A 306 9.17 -15.17 9.30
C CYS A 306 10.40 -14.36 8.89
N LEU A 307 10.79 -14.42 7.62
CA LEU A 307 11.76 -13.49 7.04
C LEU A 307 11.33 -12.02 7.27
N PRO A 308 12.25 -11.04 7.35
CA PRO A 308 11.90 -9.63 7.50
C PRO A 308 10.92 -9.11 6.44
N VAL A 309 9.72 -8.72 6.88
CA VAL A 309 8.69 -8.10 6.03
C VAL A 309 8.54 -6.63 6.41
N ILE A 310 8.85 -5.74 5.47
CA ILE A 310 8.75 -4.28 5.61
C ILE A 310 7.59 -3.77 4.78
N LEU A 311 6.57 -3.23 5.44
CA LEU A 311 5.41 -2.62 4.82
C LEU A 311 5.61 -1.10 4.79
N SER A 312 5.52 -0.47 3.62
CA SER A 312 5.60 0.98 3.45
C SER A 312 4.29 1.50 2.90
N THR A 313 3.73 2.53 3.54
CA THR A 313 2.45 3.14 3.13
C THR A 313 2.39 4.62 3.50
N SER A 314 1.52 5.35 2.79
CA SER A 314 1.15 6.71 3.18
C SER A 314 -0.32 6.85 3.56
N ASP A 315 -1.00 5.72 3.74
CA ASP A 315 -2.41 5.66 4.10
C ASP A 315 -2.59 5.73 5.62
N GLY A 316 -3.66 6.42 6.07
CA GLY A 316 -3.99 6.57 7.49
C GLY A 316 -4.49 5.28 8.14
N TYR A 317 -5.01 4.32 7.36
CA TYR A 317 -5.47 3.01 7.82
C TYR A 317 -4.42 2.31 8.68
N TYR A 318 -3.19 2.26 8.19
CA TYR A 318 -2.08 1.61 8.86
C TYR A 318 -1.53 2.41 10.05
N SER A 319 -1.83 3.70 10.16
CA SER A 319 -1.44 4.50 11.32
C SER A 319 -2.23 4.11 12.57
N SER A 320 -3.53 3.83 12.44
CA SER A 320 -4.42 3.61 13.59
C SER A 320 -5.34 2.41 13.41
N GLN A 321 -6.19 2.43 12.38
CA GLN A 321 -7.27 1.45 12.19
C GLN A 321 -6.80 0.00 12.08
N ALA A 322 -5.65 -0.25 11.46
CA ALA A 322 -5.11 -1.60 11.30
C ALA A 322 -4.88 -2.30 12.65
N PHE A 323 -4.49 -1.59 13.71
CA PHE A 323 -4.28 -2.18 15.04
C PHE A 323 -5.59 -2.63 15.69
N VAL A 324 -6.69 -1.94 15.38
CA VAL A 324 -8.04 -2.30 15.81
C VAL A 324 -8.54 -3.51 15.03
N ASP A 325 -8.44 -3.46 13.70
CA ASP A 325 -8.96 -4.52 12.81
C ASP A 325 -8.28 -5.88 13.05
N PHE A 326 -6.98 -5.88 13.32
CA PHE A 326 -6.22 -7.09 13.61
C PHE A 326 -6.16 -7.45 15.11
N GLY A 327 -6.65 -6.58 16.00
CA GLY A 327 -6.91 -6.93 17.41
C GLY A 327 -5.70 -7.07 18.34
N PHE A 328 -4.48 -6.69 17.94
CA PHE A 328 -3.32 -6.67 18.85
C PHE A 328 -2.43 -5.43 18.64
N PRO A 329 -2.05 -4.68 19.69
CA PRO A 329 -1.19 -3.49 19.56
C PRO A 329 0.23 -3.82 19.08
N ASN A 330 0.67 -5.07 19.30
CA ASN A 330 2.00 -5.56 18.94
C ASN A 330 2.00 -6.37 17.62
N ILE A 331 1.00 -6.21 16.75
CA ILE A 331 1.03 -6.87 15.43
C ILE A 331 2.16 -6.36 14.52
N PHE A 332 2.59 -5.10 14.69
CA PHE A 332 3.60 -4.44 13.86
C PHE A 332 4.63 -3.73 14.74
N ILE A 333 5.89 -3.73 14.29
CA ILE A 333 6.85 -2.69 14.68
C ILE A 333 6.53 -1.45 13.86
N SER A 334 5.81 -0.48 14.42
CA SER A 334 5.40 0.74 13.70
C SER A 334 6.42 1.87 13.83
N ARG A 335 6.80 2.47 12.72
CA ARG A 335 7.60 3.70 12.65
C ARG A 335 6.94 4.71 11.72
N GLU A 336 6.57 5.84 12.29
CA GLU A 336 5.97 6.96 11.58
C GLU A 336 7.04 8.00 11.21
N THR A 337 7.00 8.54 9.99
CA THR A 337 7.95 9.57 9.53
C THR A 337 7.25 10.77 8.91
N PHE A 338 7.64 11.98 9.30
CA PHE A 338 6.97 13.23 8.93
C PHE A 338 7.76 14.16 8.00
N GLY A 339 8.96 13.76 7.59
CA GLY A 339 9.88 14.63 6.85
C GLY A 339 11.07 15.01 7.71
N TRP A 340 11.67 16.16 7.48
CA TRP A 340 12.68 16.75 8.36
C TRP A 340 12.05 17.80 9.26
N THR A 341 12.70 18.11 10.37
CA THR A 341 12.48 19.38 11.06
C THR A 341 12.99 20.55 10.21
N PRO A 342 12.51 21.79 10.42
CA PRO A 342 13.05 22.96 9.75
C PRO A 342 14.58 23.10 9.91
N GLN A 343 15.13 22.75 11.07
CA GLN A 343 16.57 22.81 11.34
C GLN A 343 17.34 21.76 10.55
N GLU A 344 16.88 20.51 10.55
CA GLU A 344 17.48 19.43 9.75
C GLU A 344 17.44 19.76 8.26
N ALA A 345 16.29 20.25 7.76
CA ALA A 345 16.16 20.66 6.38
C ALA A 345 17.10 21.84 6.05
N LYS A 346 17.21 22.85 6.93
CA LYS A 346 18.12 23.98 6.76
C LYS A 346 19.57 23.51 6.52
N LEU A 347 20.07 22.55 7.31
CA LEU A 347 21.42 22.01 7.19
C LEU A 347 21.71 21.39 5.82
N HIS A 348 20.69 20.87 5.14
CA HIS A 348 20.83 20.21 3.85
C HIS A 348 20.48 21.11 2.66
N MET A 349 19.59 22.09 2.85
CA MET A 349 19.04 22.90 1.77
C MET A 349 19.77 24.23 1.59
N VAL A 350 20.20 24.85 2.68
CA VAL A 350 20.90 26.14 2.63
C VAL A 350 22.34 25.94 2.15
N SER A 351 22.87 26.94 1.44
CA SER A 351 24.20 26.97 0.79
C SER A 351 24.31 26.19 -0.52
N GLU A 352 23.66 25.03 -0.65
CA GLU A 352 23.68 24.23 -1.88
C GLU A 352 22.49 24.56 -2.81
N PHE A 353 21.29 24.82 -2.27
CA PHE A 353 20.06 24.96 -3.07
C PHE A 353 19.36 26.31 -2.91
N PHE A 354 19.36 26.85 -1.68
CA PHE A 354 18.73 28.12 -1.33
C PHE A 354 19.67 29.01 -0.52
N SER A 355 19.53 30.33 -0.66
CA SER A 355 20.10 31.30 0.27
C SER A 355 19.35 31.27 1.61
N GLU A 356 19.92 31.85 2.68
CA GLU A 356 19.23 31.93 3.97
C GLU A 356 17.91 32.71 3.91
N GLN A 357 17.84 33.75 3.07
CA GLN A 357 16.63 34.56 2.91
C GLN A 357 15.55 33.77 2.16
N GLU A 358 15.93 33.07 1.09
CA GLU A 358 15.01 32.21 0.34
C GLU A 358 14.48 31.07 1.22
N TRP A 359 15.35 30.45 2.02
CA TRP A 359 14.95 29.36 2.92
C TRP A 359 13.89 29.78 3.94
N LYS A 360 13.99 30.99 4.50
CA LYS A 360 12.97 31.52 5.43
C LYS A 360 11.58 31.55 4.79
N VAL A 361 11.49 32.04 3.55
CA VAL A 361 10.23 32.10 2.80
C VAL A 361 9.71 30.69 2.50
N VAL A 362 10.58 29.78 2.04
CA VAL A 362 10.21 28.39 1.72
C VAL A 362 9.69 27.65 2.95
N ASP A 363 10.38 27.73 4.09
CA ASP A 363 9.98 27.05 5.33
C ASP A 363 8.66 27.60 5.90
N GLU A 364 8.48 28.93 5.84
CA GLU A 364 7.23 29.57 6.28
C GLU A 364 6.03 29.18 5.41
N VAL A 365 6.22 29.08 4.09
CA VAL A 365 5.11 28.83 3.15
C VAL A 365 4.82 27.33 2.97
N LEU A 366 5.85 26.52 2.75
CA LEU A 366 5.73 25.12 2.32
C LEU A 366 6.27 24.12 3.35
N GLY A 367 7.17 24.59 4.23
CA GLY A 367 7.77 23.76 5.27
C GLY A 367 8.78 22.74 4.75
N PRO A 368 9.28 21.85 5.62
CA PRO A 368 10.44 20.99 5.36
C PRO A 368 10.10 19.68 4.64
N ASN A 369 9.03 19.63 3.84
CA ASN A 369 8.66 18.41 3.12
C ASN A 369 9.68 18.11 2.00
N PRO A 370 10.47 17.01 2.08
CA PRO A 370 11.58 16.77 1.16
C PRO A 370 11.19 16.79 -0.32
N ARG A 371 10.01 16.26 -0.64
CA ARG A 371 9.52 16.25 -2.02
C ARG A 371 9.16 17.65 -2.51
N GLN A 372 8.44 18.44 -1.73
CA GLN A 372 8.08 19.80 -2.16
C GLN A 372 9.33 20.66 -2.35
N LEU A 373 10.28 20.57 -1.41
CA LEU A 373 11.60 21.20 -1.55
C LEU A 373 12.26 20.81 -2.88
N SER A 374 12.13 19.55 -3.28
CA SER A 374 12.67 19.08 -4.55
C SER A 374 11.99 19.64 -5.80
N GLU A 375 10.67 19.74 -5.77
CA GLU A 375 9.89 20.25 -6.89
C GLU A 375 10.11 21.77 -7.07
N ILE A 376 10.20 22.53 -5.97
CA ILE A 376 10.53 23.98 -6.01
C ILE A 376 11.92 24.20 -6.59
N TYR A 377 12.92 23.45 -6.12
CA TYR A 377 14.28 23.62 -6.61
C TYR A 377 14.39 23.31 -8.12
N MET A 378 13.70 22.26 -8.59
CA MET A 378 13.62 21.98 -10.03
C MET A 378 12.94 23.10 -10.82
N LEU A 379 11.88 23.72 -10.27
CA LEU A 379 11.23 24.88 -10.89
C LEU A 379 12.17 26.08 -10.95
N LYS A 380 12.87 26.39 -9.85
CA LYS A 380 13.88 27.44 -9.78
C LYS A 380 14.97 27.24 -10.84
N GLN A 381 15.49 26.02 -11.00
CA GLN A 381 16.49 25.72 -12.03
C GLN A 381 15.97 25.92 -13.46
N LYS A 382 14.73 25.52 -13.75
CA LYS A 382 14.12 25.72 -15.07
C LYS A 382 13.91 27.20 -15.39
N VAL A 383 13.50 27.98 -14.40
CA VAL A 383 13.28 29.43 -14.56
C VAL A 383 14.60 30.17 -14.79
N ASN A 384 15.68 29.73 -14.15
CA ASN A 384 17.02 30.34 -14.31
C ASN A 384 17.78 29.86 -15.57
N SER A 385 17.12 29.09 -16.46
CA SER A 385 17.71 28.70 -17.74
C SER A 385 17.75 29.89 -18.70
N PRO A 386 18.81 30.01 -19.53
CA PRO A 386 19.08 31.23 -20.31
C PRO A 386 18.02 31.58 -21.38
N GLU A 387 17.04 30.69 -21.62
CA GLU A 387 15.97 30.87 -22.60
C GLU A 387 14.74 31.60 -22.03
N VAL A 388 14.63 31.77 -20.70
CA VAL A 388 13.50 32.46 -20.04
C VAL A 388 14.02 33.69 -19.31
N PHE A 389 13.93 34.86 -19.95
CA PHE A 389 14.19 36.15 -19.30
C PHE A 389 13.23 36.36 -18.14
N HIS A 390 13.75 36.36 -16.90
CA HIS A 390 13.49 37.29 -15.79
C HIS A 390 14.13 36.72 -14.51
N ASP A 391 14.77 37.58 -13.73
CA ASP A 391 15.31 37.29 -12.39
C ASP A 391 14.13 37.08 -11.42
N ARG A 392 13.46 35.93 -11.50
CA ARG A 392 12.25 35.68 -10.70
C ARG A 392 12.63 35.46 -9.24
N ASN A 393 12.02 36.26 -8.35
CA ASN A 393 12.14 36.09 -6.90
C ASN A 393 11.57 34.71 -6.48
N ILE A 394 12.10 34.13 -5.41
CA ILE A 394 11.66 32.84 -4.86
C ILE A 394 10.16 32.82 -4.56
N GLU A 395 9.58 33.97 -4.19
CA GLU A 395 8.16 34.14 -3.95
C GLU A 395 7.32 33.83 -5.19
N GLU A 396 7.73 34.29 -6.38
CA GLU A 396 7.03 34.00 -7.64
C GLU A 396 7.12 32.51 -8.01
N VAL A 397 8.26 31.87 -7.71
CA VAL A 397 8.43 30.42 -7.91
C VAL A 397 7.50 29.64 -6.99
N ILE A 398 7.38 30.06 -5.73
CA ILE A 398 6.46 29.47 -4.75
C ILE A 398 5.01 29.67 -5.18
N ASP A 399 4.62 30.86 -5.64
CA ASP A 399 3.27 31.15 -6.11
C ASP A 399 2.91 30.31 -7.34
N MET A 400 3.84 30.19 -8.30
CA MET A 400 3.68 29.30 -9.45
C MET A 400 3.50 27.85 -9.00
N TYR A 401 4.29 27.40 -8.02
CA TYR A 401 4.18 26.05 -7.47
C TYR A 401 2.84 25.82 -6.75
N LEU A 402 2.38 26.77 -5.91
CA LEU A 402 1.08 26.69 -5.24
C LEU A 402 -0.07 26.72 -6.24
N ALA A 403 0.02 27.51 -7.31
CA ALA A 403 -0.96 27.49 -8.39
C ALA A 403 -0.98 26.13 -9.10
N HIS A 404 0.19 25.56 -9.36
CA HIS A 404 0.31 24.20 -9.90
C HIS A 404 -0.34 23.19 -8.97
N LEU A 405 -0.01 23.18 -7.67
CA LEU A 405 -0.61 22.29 -6.66
C LEU A 405 -2.13 22.43 -6.59
N GLN A 406 -2.63 23.66 -6.65
CA GLN A 406 -4.07 23.92 -6.62
C GLN A 406 -4.77 23.22 -7.80
N VAL A 407 -4.25 23.39 -9.01
CA VAL A 407 -4.88 22.89 -10.24
C VAL A 407 -4.66 21.38 -10.43
N SER A 408 -3.47 20.88 -10.13
CA SER A 408 -3.08 19.51 -10.47
C SER A 408 -3.32 18.48 -9.36
N VAL A 409 -3.43 18.93 -8.10
CA VAL A 409 -3.58 18.03 -6.94
C VAL A 409 -4.85 18.34 -6.19
N VAL A 410 -4.99 19.57 -5.68
CA VAL A 410 -6.06 19.88 -4.72
C VAL A 410 -7.43 19.94 -5.39
N ASN A 411 -7.59 20.63 -6.51
CA ASN A 411 -8.90 20.71 -7.18
C ASN A 411 -9.42 19.34 -7.62
N PRO A 412 -8.64 18.47 -8.29
CA PRO A 412 -9.09 17.11 -8.64
C PRO A 412 -9.42 16.26 -7.40
N ALA A 413 -8.61 16.36 -6.34
CA ALA A 413 -8.86 15.62 -5.11
C ALA A 413 -10.12 16.10 -4.38
N MET A 414 -10.40 17.41 -4.38
CA MET A 414 -11.64 17.95 -3.82
C MET A 414 -12.87 17.50 -4.62
N GLU A 415 -12.76 17.43 -5.96
CA GLU A 415 -13.85 16.91 -6.80
C GLU A 415 -14.10 15.42 -6.53
N ALA A 416 -13.04 14.61 -6.41
CA ALA A 416 -13.17 13.21 -6.02
C ALA A 416 -13.79 13.05 -4.61
N ALA A 417 -13.42 13.92 -3.66
CA ALA A 417 -14.02 13.92 -2.32
C ALA A 417 -15.52 14.27 -2.37
N LEU A 418 -15.92 15.23 -3.21
CA LEU A 418 -17.33 15.56 -3.46
C LEU A 418 -18.11 14.38 -4.04
N GLN A 419 -17.52 13.62 -4.96
CA GLN A 419 -18.12 12.40 -5.51
C GLN A 419 -18.32 11.32 -4.43
N MET A 420 -17.34 11.15 -3.53
CA MET A 420 -17.47 10.23 -2.39
C MET A 420 -18.60 10.64 -1.44
N LEU A 421 -18.76 11.95 -1.17
CA LEU A 421 -19.86 12.48 -0.36
C LEU A 421 -21.22 12.29 -1.03
N GLN A 422 -21.33 12.51 -2.33
CA GLN A 422 -22.56 12.25 -3.09
C GLN A 422 -22.93 10.76 -3.07
N LYS A 423 -21.93 9.88 -3.24
CA LYS A 423 -22.12 8.44 -3.10
C LYS A 423 -22.59 8.06 -1.71
N PHE A 424 -22.02 8.67 -0.66
CA PHE A 424 -22.50 8.46 0.70
C PHE A 424 -23.97 8.83 0.87
N ALA A 425 -24.41 9.97 0.31
CA ALA A 425 -25.83 10.35 0.35
C ALA A 425 -26.73 9.33 -0.36
N ALA A 426 -26.30 8.82 -1.53
CA ALA A 426 -27.01 7.75 -2.23
C ALA A 426 -27.05 6.44 -1.43
N ASP A 427 -25.93 6.02 -0.83
CA ASP A 427 -25.85 4.81 -0.01
C ASP A 427 -26.74 4.90 1.25
N VAL A 428 -26.92 6.10 1.82
CA VAL A 428 -27.88 6.33 2.90
C VAL A 428 -29.32 6.18 2.40
N HIS A 429 -29.65 6.78 1.26
CA HIS A 429 -30.98 6.66 0.66
C HIS A 429 -31.34 5.20 0.32
N GLU A 430 -30.36 4.43 -0.17
CA GLU A 430 -30.52 3.00 -0.47
C GLU A 430 -30.52 2.09 0.77
N GLY A 431 -30.36 2.64 1.98
CA GLY A 431 -30.38 1.88 3.22
C GLY A 431 -29.14 1.01 3.47
N LYS A 432 -28.04 1.24 2.74
CA LYS A 432 -26.77 0.53 2.94
C LYS A 432 -26.04 1.00 4.20
N VAL A 433 -26.33 2.22 4.65
CA VAL A 433 -25.81 2.79 5.89
C VAL A 433 -26.79 2.48 7.02
N GLN A 434 -26.30 1.85 8.09
CA GLN A 434 -27.13 1.53 9.25
C GLN A 434 -27.72 2.80 9.89
N GLU A 435 -29.02 2.76 10.25
CA GLU A 435 -29.74 3.93 10.81
C GLU A 435 -29.13 4.44 12.13
N ASN A 436 -28.50 3.58 12.92
CA ASN A 436 -27.77 3.95 14.14
C ASN A 436 -26.59 4.90 13.86
N ARG A 437 -26.00 4.86 12.65
CA ARG A 437 -24.96 5.82 12.23
C ARG A 437 -25.55 7.18 11.86
N LEU A 438 -26.87 7.26 11.68
CA LEU A 438 -27.58 8.47 11.28
C LEU A 438 -28.42 9.05 12.43
N SER A 439 -28.48 8.38 13.58
CA SER A 439 -29.25 8.83 14.74
C SER A 439 -28.54 9.95 15.50
N PHE A 440 -29.22 11.10 15.65
CA PHE A 440 -28.80 12.30 16.39
C PHE A 440 -27.50 13.00 15.91
N GLY A 441 -27.41 14.31 16.09
CA GLY A 441 -26.16 15.07 15.88
C GLY A 441 -25.89 15.57 14.45
N ALA A 442 -24.60 15.63 14.09
CA ALA A 442 -24.02 16.42 13.00
C ALA A 442 -24.75 16.37 11.64
N PRO A 443 -24.74 17.46 10.84
CA PRO A 443 -25.61 17.64 9.69
C PRO A 443 -25.34 16.73 8.50
N TRP A 444 -24.17 16.11 8.45
CA TRP A 444 -23.87 15.08 7.46
C TRP A 444 -24.66 13.78 7.70
N ARG A 445 -25.24 13.58 8.90
CA ARG A 445 -26.13 12.46 9.24
C ARG A 445 -27.55 12.61 8.66
N HIS A 446 -27.82 13.72 7.96
CA HIS A 446 -29.10 14.00 7.30
C HIS A 446 -28.89 14.39 5.82
N PRO A 447 -28.51 13.43 4.96
CA PRO A 447 -28.46 13.66 3.52
C PRO A 447 -29.86 13.93 2.92
N PRO A 448 -29.92 14.51 1.70
CA PRO A 448 -31.19 14.67 0.98
C PRO A 448 -31.92 13.34 0.84
N ARG A 449 -33.25 13.36 0.98
CA ARG A 449 -34.09 12.16 0.86
C ARG A 449 -34.47 11.84 -0.59
N ASP A 450 -34.35 12.81 -1.47
CA ASP A 450 -34.69 12.68 -2.88
C ASP A 450 -33.45 12.28 -3.68
N ASP A 451 -33.61 11.39 -4.66
CA ASP A 451 -32.55 10.96 -5.59
C ASP A 451 -32.25 12.02 -6.67
N ASN A 452 -32.27 13.29 -6.28
CA ASN A 452 -31.95 14.39 -7.17
C ASN A 452 -30.43 14.66 -7.11
N PRO A 453 -29.69 14.43 -8.21
CA PRO A 453 -28.23 14.60 -8.24
C PRO A 453 -27.81 16.04 -7.90
N ASP A 454 -28.60 17.04 -8.28
CA ASP A 454 -28.29 18.45 -8.00
C ASP A 454 -28.40 18.77 -6.50
N LEU A 455 -29.39 18.18 -5.82
CA LEU A 455 -29.55 18.34 -4.37
C LEU A 455 -28.45 17.61 -3.61
N SER A 456 -28.08 16.40 -4.05
CA SER A 456 -26.97 15.63 -3.49
C SER A 456 -25.64 16.39 -3.65
N TYR A 457 -25.37 16.94 -4.83
CA TYR A 457 -24.19 17.75 -5.11
C TYR A 457 -24.12 19.00 -4.22
N LYS A 458 -25.21 19.78 -4.15
CA LYS A 458 -25.27 20.99 -3.30
C LYS A 458 -25.05 20.67 -1.84
N TRP A 459 -25.68 19.60 -1.34
CA TRP A 459 -25.46 19.12 0.01
C TRP A 459 -24.01 18.73 0.24
N ALA A 460 -23.42 17.89 -0.62
CA ALA A 460 -22.03 17.43 -0.51
C ALA A 460 -21.05 18.61 -0.50
N LYS A 461 -21.27 19.60 -1.38
CA LYS A 461 -20.52 20.85 -1.43
C LYS A 461 -20.55 21.61 -0.11
N ILE A 462 -21.75 21.83 0.45
CA ILE A 462 -21.92 22.53 1.74
C ILE A 462 -21.25 21.74 2.88
N GLN A 463 -21.38 20.41 2.91
CA GLN A 463 -20.72 19.58 3.92
C GLN A 463 -19.20 19.71 3.85
N LEU A 464 -18.62 19.61 2.65
CA LEU A 464 -17.18 19.70 2.47
C LEU A 464 -16.65 21.10 2.82
N MET A 465 -17.37 22.16 2.44
CA MET A 465 -17.02 23.52 2.82
C MET A 465 -17.07 23.75 4.34
N ASP A 466 -18.09 23.24 5.04
CA ASP A 466 -18.19 23.34 6.49
C ASP A 466 -17.07 22.56 7.20
N PHE A 467 -16.74 21.37 6.69
CA PHE A 467 -15.62 20.57 7.17
C PHE A 467 -14.29 21.31 7.05
N VAL A 468 -13.96 21.82 5.85
CA VAL A 468 -12.71 22.57 5.62
C VAL A 468 -12.68 23.85 6.48
N GLN A 469 -13.81 24.57 6.61
CA GLN A 469 -13.88 25.74 7.49
C GLN A 469 -13.58 25.38 8.95
N SER A 470 -14.05 24.23 9.41
CA SER A 470 -13.80 23.77 10.79
C SER A 470 -12.34 23.40 11.02
N PHE A 471 -11.67 22.87 10.00
CA PHE A 471 -10.22 22.68 9.98
C PHE A 471 -9.45 24.01 9.98
N VAL A 472 -9.89 25.00 9.19
CA VAL A 472 -9.28 26.34 9.21
C VAL A 472 -9.39 26.97 10.61
N ASN A 473 -10.54 26.83 11.27
CA ASN A 473 -10.77 27.35 12.63
C ASN A 473 -9.90 26.67 13.71
N THR A 474 -9.37 25.49 13.41
CA THR A 474 -8.49 24.69 14.28
C THR A 474 -7.03 24.79 13.87
N GLU A 475 -6.67 25.75 13.00
CA GLU A 475 -5.32 25.87 12.45
C GLU A 475 -4.84 24.55 11.77
N PHE A 476 -5.78 23.73 11.29
CA PHE A 476 -5.57 22.42 10.64
C PHE A 476 -4.94 21.32 11.52
N GLY A 477 -5.08 21.39 12.85
CA GLY A 477 -4.54 20.38 13.76
C GLY A 477 -5.58 19.78 14.70
N VAL A 478 -6.35 18.77 14.26
CA VAL A 478 -7.39 18.16 15.11
C VAL A 478 -6.87 16.92 15.82
N ASN A 479 -6.89 16.88 17.16
CA ASN A 479 -6.56 15.68 17.92
C ASN A 479 -7.78 14.76 18.01
N TYR A 480 -7.79 13.66 17.27
CA TYR A 480 -8.95 12.77 17.16
C TYR A 480 -9.05 11.74 18.30
N LEU A 481 -8.04 11.64 19.18
CA LEU A 481 -8.11 10.85 20.42
C LEU A 481 -8.26 11.73 21.67
N ALA A 482 -8.29 13.06 21.52
CA ALA A 482 -8.62 13.94 22.62
C ALA A 482 -10.07 13.67 23.06
N ASP A 483 -10.25 13.36 24.34
CA ASP A 483 -11.56 13.15 24.98
C ASP A 483 -12.41 12.07 24.27
N ASP A 484 -11.75 11.00 23.80
CA ASP A 484 -12.38 9.87 23.08
C ASP A 484 -13.21 10.28 21.85
N SER A 485 -12.85 11.39 21.21
CA SER A 485 -13.61 12.01 20.12
C SER A 485 -13.36 11.37 18.75
N LEU A 486 -13.60 10.06 18.67
CA LEU A 486 -13.56 9.29 17.42
C LEU A 486 -14.66 9.70 16.43
N GLU A 487 -15.61 10.54 16.84
CA GLU A 487 -16.72 11.03 15.99
C GLU A 487 -16.22 11.66 14.68
N ILE A 488 -15.06 12.32 14.68
CA ILE A 488 -14.51 12.88 13.44
C ILE A 488 -14.19 11.81 12.39
N LEU A 489 -13.89 10.58 12.81
CA LEU A 489 -13.63 9.45 11.91
C LEU A 489 -14.92 8.85 11.34
N ASP A 490 -16.08 9.14 11.94
CA ASP A 490 -17.38 8.80 11.37
C ASP A 490 -17.84 9.81 10.30
N ASP A 491 -17.23 11.01 10.25
CA ASP A 491 -17.60 12.06 9.30
C ASP A 491 -17.21 11.68 7.86
N PRO A 492 -18.17 11.60 6.92
CA PRO A 492 -17.88 11.23 5.54
C PRO A 492 -16.94 12.22 4.85
N ALA A 493 -16.90 13.50 5.26
CA ALA A 493 -15.96 14.47 4.72
C ALA A 493 -14.53 14.19 5.20
N ALA A 494 -14.35 13.79 6.47
CA ALA A 494 -13.04 13.41 6.98
C ALA A 494 -12.51 12.16 6.27
N VAL A 495 -13.35 11.14 6.14
CA VAL A 495 -13.03 9.89 5.42
C VAL A 495 -12.68 10.20 3.96
N ALA A 496 -13.52 10.95 3.25
CA ALA A 496 -13.26 11.32 1.86
C ALA A 496 -11.93 12.06 1.70
N MET A 497 -11.64 13.03 2.57
CA MET A 497 -10.41 13.85 2.52
C MET A 497 -9.14 13.04 2.82
N MET A 498 -9.23 12.00 3.66
CA MET A 498 -8.15 11.04 3.87
C MET A 498 -7.98 10.11 2.67
N GLU A 499 -9.08 9.59 2.11
CA GLU A 499 -9.08 8.68 0.96
C GLU A 499 -8.47 9.32 -0.29
N VAL A 500 -8.78 10.59 -0.56
CA VAL A 500 -8.18 11.34 -1.67
C VAL A 500 -6.73 11.79 -1.39
N GLY A 501 -6.23 11.55 -0.18
CA GLY A 501 -4.84 11.82 0.21
C GLY A 501 -4.53 13.30 0.45
N LEU A 502 -5.52 14.11 0.80
CA LEU A 502 -5.32 15.51 1.21
C LEU A 502 -5.02 15.63 2.70
N LEU A 503 -5.64 14.77 3.52
CA LEU A 503 -5.37 14.65 4.94
C LEU A 503 -4.57 13.37 5.25
N TYR A 504 -3.86 13.42 6.37
CA TYR A 504 -3.16 12.29 6.95
C TYR A 504 -3.56 12.13 8.42
N GLN A 505 -3.87 10.90 8.80
CA GLN A 505 -4.12 10.51 10.19
C GLN A 505 -2.81 10.05 10.81
N GLN A 506 -2.27 10.87 11.72
CA GLN A 506 -1.07 10.59 12.48
C GLN A 506 -1.41 9.77 13.72
N ARG A 507 -0.54 8.85 14.10
CA ARG A 507 -0.77 8.00 15.28
C ARG A 507 -0.38 8.70 16.57
N ASP A 508 0.83 9.24 16.64
CA ASP A 508 1.42 9.72 17.89
C ASP A 508 2.19 11.04 17.69
N PRO A 509 1.73 12.15 18.29
CA PRO A 509 0.41 12.36 18.91
C PRO A 509 -0.74 12.28 17.88
N SER A 510 -1.92 11.84 18.31
CA SER A 510 -3.02 11.46 17.41
C SER A 510 -3.72 12.63 16.71
N PHE A 511 -3.12 13.16 15.65
CA PHE A 511 -3.64 14.28 14.88
C PHE A 511 -4.17 13.90 13.50
N MET A 512 -5.19 14.60 13.03
CA MET A 512 -5.55 14.67 11.62
C MET A 512 -5.14 16.03 11.07
N ARG A 513 -4.36 16.03 9.98
CA ARG A 513 -3.82 17.26 9.39
C ARG A 513 -3.58 17.14 7.87
N PRO A 514 -3.47 18.26 7.13
CA PRO A 514 -3.02 18.26 5.75
C PRO A 514 -1.68 17.56 5.57
N VAL A 515 -1.51 16.84 4.45
CA VAL A 515 -0.28 16.10 4.14
C VAL A 515 0.95 17.02 4.07
N THR A 516 0.77 18.27 3.61
CA THR A 516 1.82 19.30 3.60
C THR A 516 1.24 20.69 3.89
N ARG A 517 2.10 21.66 4.28
CA ARG A 517 1.70 23.08 4.40
C ARG A 517 1.25 23.67 3.06
N GLY A 518 1.82 23.22 1.95
CA GLY A 518 1.34 23.60 0.61
C GLY A 518 -0.13 23.22 0.39
N ILE A 519 -0.51 21.97 0.71
CA ILE A 519 -1.92 21.55 0.65
C ILE A 519 -2.79 22.38 1.60
N GLN A 520 -2.33 22.60 2.83
CA GLN A 520 -3.06 23.43 3.80
C GLN A 520 -3.45 24.80 3.22
N ARG A 521 -2.50 25.50 2.59
CA ARG A 521 -2.75 26.80 1.94
C ARG A 521 -3.71 26.68 0.76
N CYS A 522 -3.55 25.65 -0.07
CA CYS A 522 -4.46 25.38 -1.19
C CYS A 522 -5.89 25.06 -0.74
N LEU A 523 -6.07 24.38 0.41
CA LEU A 523 -7.40 24.13 0.99
C LEU A 523 -8.07 25.42 1.47
N ALA A 524 -7.32 26.30 2.13
CA ALA A 524 -7.83 27.62 2.53
C ALA A 524 -8.22 28.47 1.30
N ARG A 525 -7.40 28.45 0.24
CA ARG A 525 -7.70 29.11 -1.03
C ARG A 525 -8.95 28.52 -1.70
N TRP A 526 -9.07 27.21 -1.76
CA TRP A 526 -10.25 26.52 -2.29
C TRP A 526 -11.51 26.96 -1.56
N LEU A 527 -11.49 26.99 -0.23
CA LEU A 527 -12.64 27.42 0.57
C LEU A 527 -13.04 28.87 0.28
N ALA A 528 -12.07 29.78 0.15
CA ALA A 528 -12.33 31.16 -0.23
C ALA A 528 -12.96 31.26 -1.62
N GLN A 529 -12.47 30.51 -2.60
CA GLN A 529 -13.04 30.45 -3.95
C GLN A 529 -14.48 29.91 -3.94
N GLN A 530 -14.74 28.83 -3.21
CA GLN A 530 -16.08 28.26 -3.13
C GLN A 530 -17.09 29.21 -2.50
N ARG A 531 -16.68 29.98 -1.50
CA ARG A 531 -17.53 31.02 -0.87
C ARG A 531 -17.93 32.12 -1.85
N LEU A 532 -17.00 32.56 -2.69
CA LEU A 532 -17.28 33.58 -3.70
C LEU A 532 -18.22 33.07 -4.81
N GLN A 533 -18.27 31.76 -5.02
CA GLN A 533 -19.11 31.12 -6.03
C GLN A 533 -20.51 30.74 -5.52
N LEU A 534 -20.82 30.92 -4.23
CA LEU A 534 -22.14 30.61 -3.70
C LEU A 534 -23.17 31.64 -4.17
N ASN A 535 -24.34 31.16 -4.61
CA ASN A 535 -25.49 32.05 -4.78
C ASN A 535 -26.11 32.43 -3.42
N ILE A 536 -27.10 33.33 -3.42
CA ILE A 536 -27.73 33.82 -2.18
C ILE A 536 -28.35 32.68 -1.37
N GLN A 537 -29.04 31.74 -2.03
CA GLN A 537 -29.70 30.62 -1.35
C GLN A 537 -28.67 29.67 -0.72
N GLU A 538 -27.60 29.35 -1.44
CA GLU A 538 -26.50 28.52 -0.96
C GLU A 538 -25.71 29.19 0.16
N THR A 539 -25.55 30.51 0.09
CA THR A 539 -24.93 31.30 1.16
C THR A 539 -25.75 31.20 2.43
N ILE A 540 -27.06 31.40 2.36
CA ILE A 540 -27.97 31.23 3.49
C ILE A 540 -27.89 29.81 4.03
N ALA A 541 -27.94 28.80 3.16
CA ALA A 541 -27.84 27.39 3.55
C ALA A 541 -26.52 27.07 4.24
N PHE A 542 -25.39 27.56 3.72
CA PHE A 542 -24.08 27.41 4.33
C PHE A 542 -23.98 28.11 5.69
N PHE A 543 -24.51 29.32 5.84
CA PHE A 543 -24.55 30.01 7.13
C PHE A 543 -25.46 29.31 8.14
N TRP A 544 -26.64 28.86 7.72
CA TRP A 544 -27.57 28.09 8.55
C TRP A 544 -26.94 26.79 9.05
N GLN A 545 -26.32 26.07 8.11
CA GLN A 545 -25.52 24.89 8.40
C GLN A 545 -24.48 25.20 9.47
N ARG A 546 -23.66 26.25 9.29
CA ARG A 546 -22.62 26.66 10.23
C ARG A 546 -23.12 27.03 11.62
N LEU A 547 -24.27 27.71 11.72
CA LEU A 547 -24.78 28.25 12.99
C LEU A 547 -25.51 27.20 13.83
N ILE A 548 -26.34 26.37 13.21
CA ILE A 548 -27.25 25.47 13.95
C ILE A 548 -26.70 24.05 14.03
N ARG A 549 -26.02 23.62 12.97
CA ARG A 549 -25.54 22.25 12.83
C ARG A 549 -24.03 22.21 12.56
N GLY A 550 -23.32 23.32 12.65
CA GLY A 550 -21.96 23.42 12.12
C GLY A 550 -21.00 22.50 12.84
N ARG A 551 -20.05 21.93 12.10
CA ARG A 551 -18.92 21.25 12.72
C ARG A 551 -18.15 22.26 13.59
N SER A 552 -17.77 21.81 14.78
CA SER A 552 -16.92 22.56 15.69
C SER A 552 -15.92 21.62 16.31
N TYR A 553 -14.74 21.49 15.71
CA TYR A 553 -13.66 20.64 16.24
C TYR A 553 -12.72 21.40 17.18
N ARG A 554 -13.04 22.66 17.54
CA ARG A 554 -12.17 23.48 18.41
C ARG A 554 -11.99 22.86 19.79
N HIS A 555 -13.00 22.14 20.28
CA HIS A 555 -12.91 21.39 21.53
C HIS A 555 -11.91 20.22 21.46
N LEU A 556 -11.57 19.76 20.26
CA LEU A 556 -10.59 18.70 20.00
C LEU A 556 -9.15 19.23 19.91
N MET A 557 -8.96 20.53 20.12
CA MET A 557 -7.64 21.14 20.29
C MET A 557 -7.26 21.01 21.77
N LYS A 558 -6.51 19.97 22.19
CA LYS A 558 -5.87 19.99 23.51
C LYS A 558 -4.75 21.04 23.56
N GLU A 559 -4.56 21.62 24.75
CA GLU A 559 -3.90 22.89 25.10
C GLU A 559 -2.60 23.29 24.38
N VAL A 560 -2.38 24.62 24.39
CA VAL A 560 -1.19 25.36 23.94
C VAL A 560 0.10 24.71 24.45
N GLY A 561 0.89 24.11 23.55
CA GLY A 561 2.18 23.50 23.91
C GLY A 561 2.82 22.64 22.82
N TYR A 562 2.04 22.16 21.84
CA TYR A 562 2.52 21.43 20.65
C TYR A 562 2.52 22.29 19.38
N LYS A 563 2.84 23.59 19.51
CA LYS A 563 3.08 24.47 18.35
C LYS A 563 4.47 24.27 17.77
#